data_AF-A0A9W8IGM0-F1
#
_entry.id   AF-A0A9W8IGM0-F1
#
_cell.length_a   1.000
_cell.length_b   1.000
_cell.length_c   1.000
_cell.angle_alpha   90.00
_cell.angle_beta   90.00
_cell.angle_gamma   90.00
#
_symmetry.space_group_name_H-M   'P 1'
#
loop_
_entity.id
_entity.type
_entity.pdbx_description
1 polymer ?
#
loop_
_entity_poly.entity_id
_entity_poly.type
_entity_poly.pdbx_seq_one_letter_code
_entity_poly.pdbx_strand_id
1 'polypeptide(L)'
;MVSVASIASITDSDASVSAIRLDNTMTAAITGAKRTKKVGITGKYGTRYGASLRKQVKKMEITQHASYICTFCGKESVKRTAVGIWNCRGCRKTIAGGAYTLSTPFALTTRSNIRRIRELSDK
;
A
#
# COMPACT_ATOMS: atom_id res chain seq x y z
N MET A 1 36.66 -10.53 24.72
CA MET A 1 35.99 -11.26 23.63
C MET A 1 34.63 -11.72 24.12
N VAL A 2 33.59 -10.93 23.89
CA VAL A 2 32.19 -11.38 24.03
C VAL A 2 31.46 -10.88 22.78
N SER A 3 30.82 -11.83 22.11
CA SER A 3 30.21 -11.80 20.78
C SER A 3 29.30 -10.59 20.50
N VAL A 4 29.45 -9.95 19.33
CA VAL A 4 28.55 -8.90 18.80
C VAL A 4 27.29 -9.52 18.15
N ALA A 5 26.72 -10.56 18.77
CA ALA A 5 25.51 -11.23 18.29
C ALA A 5 24.24 -10.77 19.03
N SER A 6 24.15 -9.47 19.33
CA SER A 6 22.99 -8.87 20.00
C SER A 6 22.52 -7.65 19.22
N ILE A 7 21.52 -7.86 18.36
CA ILE A 7 20.18 -7.23 18.32
C ILE A 7 19.45 -7.95 17.18
N ALA A 8 19.04 -9.18 17.45
CA ALA A 8 18.03 -9.88 16.67
C ALA A 8 16.90 -10.19 17.62
N SER A 9 15.99 -9.22 17.80
CA SER A 9 14.63 -9.35 18.37
C SER A 9 14.09 -7.95 18.66
N ILE A 10 13.16 -7.47 17.83
CA ILE A 10 11.92 -6.77 18.23
C ILE A 10 11.00 -6.88 16.99
N THR A 11 10.26 -8.00 17.01
CA THR A 11 8.86 -8.14 16.63
C THR A 11 8.38 -7.54 15.30
N ASP A 12 8.00 -8.47 14.42
CA ASP A 12 6.79 -8.47 13.60
C ASP A 12 5.60 -7.70 14.23
N SER A 13 5.63 -6.37 14.18
CA SER A 13 4.58 -5.48 14.70
C SER A 13 3.96 -4.59 13.62
N ASP A 14 4.02 -5.00 12.36
CA ASP A 14 3.28 -4.35 11.26
C ASP A 14 1.95 -5.09 10.94
N ALA A 15 1.36 -5.73 11.94
CA ALA A 15 0.00 -6.32 11.86
C ALA A 15 -1.13 -5.27 11.95
N SER A 16 -0.83 -3.97 11.84
CA SER A 16 -1.85 -2.89 11.88
C SER A 16 -1.78 -1.88 10.74
N VAL A 17 -0.93 -2.09 9.71
CA VAL A 17 -1.08 -1.36 8.43
C VAL A 17 -2.25 -1.97 7.67
N SER A 18 -3.46 -1.59 8.11
CA SER A 18 -4.73 -1.61 7.39
C SER A 18 -4.74 -2.47 6.12
N ALA A 19 -5.02 -3.76 6.29
CA ALA A 19 -5.62 -4.65 5.30
C ALA A 19 -5.25 -4.37 3.84
N ILE A 20 -3.97 -4.48 3.49
CA ILE A 20 -3.67 -5.18 2.25
C ILE A 20 -3.68 -6.64 2.66
N ARG A 21 -4.85 -7.29 2.56
CA ARG A 21 -4.89 -8.74 2.38
C ARG A 21 -4.09 -9.02 1.10
N LEU A 22 -2.78 -9.21 1.25
CA LEU A 22 -1.98 -10.00 0.31
C LEU A 22 -2.29 -11.47 0.60
N ASP A 23 -3.58 -11.82 0.58
CA ASP A 23 -3.98 -13.19 0.61
C ASP A 23 -3.69 -13.68 -0.82
N ASN A 24 -2.64 -14.49 -0.95
CA ASN A 24 -2.36 -15.33 -2.12
C ASN A 24 -3.52 -16.32 -2.44
N THR A 25 -4.72 -16.10 -1.88
CA THR A 25 -5.97 -16.82 -2.14
C THR A 25 -6.94 -16.04 -3.04
N MET A 26 -6.72 -14.75 -3.28
CA MET A 26 -7.43 -13.97 -4.33
C MET A 26 -7.00 -14.34 -5.75
N THR A 27 -6.18 -15.38 -5.90
CA THR A 27 -5.87 -16.01 -7.18
C THR A 27 -6.91 -17.04 -7.66
N ALA A 28 -8.01 -17.29 -6.93
CA ALA A 28 -8.93 -18.38 -7.24
C ALA A 28 -10.30 -18.01 -7.86
N ALA A 29 -10.63 -16.73 -8.10
CA ALA A 29 -11.99 -16.35 -8.56
C ALA A 29 -12.02 -15.44 -9.79
N ILE A 30 -11.29 -15.82 -10.85
CA ILE A 30 -11.62 -15.39 -12.21
C ILE A 30 -11.66 -16.67 -13.06
N THR A 31 -12.88 -17.07 -13.44
CA THR A 31 -13.19 -18.10 -14.43
C THR A 31 -12.68 -17.64 -15.80
N GLY A 32 -11.39 -17.85 -16.03
CA GLY A 32 -10.67 -17.58 -17.27
C GLY A 32 -9.22 -17.99 -17.09
N ALA A 33 -8.66 -18.78 -18.03
CA ALA A 33 -7.29 -19.26 -17.93
C ALA A 33 -6.33 -18.07 -17.72
N LYS A 34 -5.63 -18.06 -16.58
CA LYS A 34 -4.68 -16.99 -16.27
C LYS A 34 -3.58 -16.94 -17.32
N ARG A 35 -3.61 -15.88 -18.13
CA ARG A 35 -2.67 -15.68 -19.25
C ARG A 35 -1.19 -15.65 -18.81
N THR A 36 -0.90 -15.24 -17.57
CA THR A 36 0.48 -15.11 -17.08
C THR A 36 0.69 -15.77 -15.72
N LYS A 37 1.72 -16.62 -15.59
CA LYS A 37 2.06 -17.30 -14.33
C LYS A 37 2.74 -16.40 -13.29
N LYS A 38 3.67 -15.53 -13.71
CA LYS A 38 4.52 -14.71 -12.79
C LYS A 38 4.39 -13.20 -12.97
N VAL A 39 4.29 -12.72 -14.21
CA VAL A 39 4.48 -11.30 -14.55
C VAL A 39 3.30 -10.39 -14.20
N GLY A 40 2.05 -10.86 -14.34
CA GLY A 40 0.86 -10.07 -14.03
C GLY A 40 0.78 -8.77 -14.85
N ILE A 41 0.43 -7.64 -14.21
CA ILE A 41 0.28 -6.33 -14.86
C ILE A 41 1.52 -5.86 -15.65
N THR A 42 2.72 -6.28 -15.22
CA THR A 42 3.97 -5.95 -15.92
C THR A 42 4.23 -6.76 -17.19
N GLY A 43 3.30 -7.65 -17.56
CA GLY A 43 3.33 -8.34 -18.86
C GLY A 43 3.30 -7.39 -20.06
N LYS A 44 2.78 -6.16 -19.90
CA LYS A 44 2.78 -5.12 -20.94
C LYS A 44 4.19 -4.73 -21.43
N TYR A 45 5.20 -4.91 -20.59
CA TYR A 45 6.59 -4.56 -20.95
C TYR A 45 7.29 -5.66 -21.78
N GLY A 46 6.73 -6.86 -21.84
CA GLY A 46 7.30 -7.99 -22.58
C GLY A 46 8.67 -8.41 -22.05
N THR A 47 9.60 -8.69 -22.95
CA THR A 47 10.99 -9.10 -22.64
C THR A 47 11.88 -7.95 -22.16
N ARG A 48 11.49 -6.70 -22.41
CA ARG A 48 12.30 -5.48 -22.19
C ARG A 48 12.50 -5.14 -20.70
N TYR A 49 13.58 -4.42 -20.40
CA TYR A 49 13.96 -3.85 -19.09
C TYR A 49 14.47 -4.83 -18.01
N GLY A 50 14.40 -6.14 -18.23
CA GLY A 50 14.93 -7.13 -17.29
C GLY A 50 14.03 -7.43 -16.07
N ALA A 51 14.37 -8.47 -15.32
CA ALA A 51 13.48 -9.03 -14.29
C ALA A 51 13.38 -8.20 -13.01
N SER A 52 14.48 -7.56 -12.58
CA SER A 52 14.52 -6.80 -11.32
C SER A 52 13.58 -5.58 -11.37
N LEU A 53 13.71 -4.77 -12.42
CA LEU A 53 12.87 -3.57 -12.63
C LEU A 53 11.39 -3.93 -12.74
N ARG A 54 11.04 -4.98 -13.49
CA ARG A 54 9.64 -5.44 -13.60
C ARG A 54 9.07 -5.90 -12.26
N LYS A 55 9.85 -6.55 -11.39
CA LYS A 55 9.39 -6.96 -10.06
C LYS A 55 9.09 -5.75 -9.16
N GLN A 56 9.91 -4.70 -9.21
CA GLN A 56 9.69 -3.46 -8.45
C GLN A 56 8.47 -2.71 -8.96
N VAL A 57 8.39 -2.48 -10.28
CA VAL A 57 7.26 -1.81 -10.93
C VAL A 57 5.95 -2.55 -10.71
N LYS A 58 5.96 -3.89 -10.70
CA LYS A 58 4.76 -4.68 -10.41
C LYS A 58 4.13 -4.31 -9.06
N LYS A 59 4.94 -4.14 -8.00
CA LYS A 59 4.44 -3.75 -6.67
C LYS A 59 3.77 -2.37 -6.73
N MET A 60 4.44 -1.39 -7.34
CA MET A 60 3.93 -0.01 -7.46
C MET A 60 2.69 0.07 -8.36
N GLU A 61 2.64 -0.71 -9.44
CA GLU A 61 1.51 -0.74 -10.37
C GLU A 61 0.27 -1.40 -9.78
N ILE A 62 0.44 -2.40 -8.93
CA ILE A 62 -0.67 -3.02 -8.22
C ILE A 62 -1.27 -2.03 -7.21
N THR A 63 -0.42 -1.40 -6.37
CA THR A 63 -0.90 -0.49 -5.34
C THR A 63 -1.56 0.75 -5.93
N GLN A 64 -1.02 1.33 -7.01
CA GLN A 64 -1.62 2.53 -7.60
C GLN A 64 -2.98 2.28 -8.27
N HIS A 65 -3.22 1.08 -8.81
CA HIS A 65 -4.50 0.72 -9.45
C HIS A 65 -5.50 0.09 -8.48
N ALA A 66 -5.06 -0.29 -7.27
CA ALA A 66 -5.93 -0.78 -6.22
C ALA A 66 -7.02 0.24 -5.86
N SER A 67 -8.19 -0.25 -5.47
CA SER A 67 -9.21 0.56 -4.79
C SER A 67 -8.88 0.60 -3.30
N TYR A 68 -9.03 1.77 -2.69
CA TYR A 68 -8.85 1.95 -1.26
C TYR A 68 -10.17 2.31 -0.57
N ILE A 69 -10.25 1.97 0.72
CA ILE A 69 -11.36 2.35 1.61
C ILE A 69 -11.29 3.85 1.87
N CYS A 70 -12.40 4.55 1.67
CA CYS A 70 -12.50 5.97 1.98
C CYS A 70 -12.73 6.18 3.49
N THR A 71 -11.92 7.01 4.13
CA THR A 71 -12.08 7.37 5.56
C THR A 71 -13.34 8.20 5.85
N PHE A 72 -13.95 8.81 4.83
CA PHE A 72 -15.14 9.65 5.00
C PHE A 72 -16.46 8.88 4.84
N CYS A 73 -16.53 7.96 3.88
CA CYS A 73 -17.77 7.25 3.55
C CYS A 73 -17.70 5.73 3.72
N GLY A 74 -16.56 5.18 4.14
CA GLY A 74 -16.36 3.74 4.39
C GLY A 74 -16.33 2.83 3.14
N LYS A 75 -16.68 3.34 1.96
CA LYS A 75 -16.73 2.57 0.70
C LYS A 75 -15.34 2.42 0.06
N GLU A 76 -15.06 1.26 -0.53
CA GLU A 76 -13.88 0.97 -1.36
C GLU A 76 -13.97 1.61 -2.76
N SER A 77 -13.95 2.94 -2.80
CA SER A 77 -14.17 3.69 -4.05
C SER A 77 -13.13 4.77 -4.31
N VAL A 78 -12.07 4.81 -3.51
CA VAL A 78 -10.96 5.74 -3.70
C VAL A 78 -10.05 5.21 -4.80
N LYS A 79 -9.81 6.03 -5.81
CA LYS A 79 -8.89 5.77 -6.92
C LYS A 79 -7.93 6.95 -7.11
N ARG A 80 -6.75 6.66 -7.65
CA ARG A 80 -5.74 7.66 -7.94
C ARG A 80 -6.14 8.48 -9.17
N THR A 81 -6.10 9.81 -9.06
CA THR A 81 -6.34 10.71 -10.21
C THR A 81 -5.02 11.27 -10.72
N ALA A 82 -4.17 11.76 -9.82
CA ALA A 82 -2.83 12.25 -10.14
C ALA A 82 -1.84 11.81 -9.06
N VAL A 83 -0.56 12.19 -9.21
CA VAL A 83 0.46 11.91 -8.18
C VAL A 83 0.04 12.61 -6.88
N GLY A 84 -0.08 11.85 -5.80
CA GLY A 84 -0.46 12.38 -4.48
C GLY A 84 -1.93 12.81 -4.33
N ILE A 85 -2.72 12.79 -5.42
CA ILE A 85 -4.14 13.19 -5.41
C ILE A 85 -5.01 11.95 -5.65
N TRP A 86 -5.86 11.68 -4.66
CA TRP A 86 -6.77 10.54 -4.65
C TRP A 86 -8.21 11.02 -4.58
N ASN A 87 -9.08 10.53 -5.45
CA ASN A 87 -10.48 10.93 -5.50
C ASN A 87 -11.39 9.74 -5.14
N CYS A 88 -12.33 9.98 -4.24
CA CYS A 88 -13.37 9.02 -3.89
C CYS A 88 -14.58 9.17 -4.82
N ARG A 89 -14.93 8.11 -5.57
CA ARG A 89 -16.12 8.14 -6.42
C ARG A 89 -17.43 8.26 -5.63
N GLY A 90 -17.49 7.72 -4.41
CA GLY A 90 -18.70 7.74 -3.58
C GLY A 90 -19.02 9.12 -3.01
N CYS A 91 -18.07 9.76 -2.31
CA CYS A 91 -18.30 11.05 -1.65
C CYS A 91 -17.73 12.26 -2.40
N ARG A 92 -17.06 12.04 -3.54
CA ARG A 92 -16.40 13.07 -4.38
C ARG A 92 -15.36 13.93 -3.64
N LYS A 93 -14.90 13.48 -2.47
CA LYS A 93 -13.83 14.14 -1.74
C LYS A 93 -12.47 13.77 -2.33
N THR A 94 -11.63 14.78 -2.49
CA THR A 94 -10.22 14.66 -2.85
C THR A 94 -9.36 14.54 -1.59
N ILE A 95 -8.45 13.58 -1.59
CA ILE A 95 -7.58 13.21 -0.47
C ILE A 95 -6.13 13.35 -0.94
N ALA A 96 -5.31 14.02 -0.13
CA ALA A 96 -3.87 14.04 -0.32
C ALA A 96 -3.25 12.77 0.29
N GLY A 97 -2.42 12.08 -0.49
CA GLY A 97 -1.81 10.81 -0.12
C GLY A 97 -0.42 10.63 -0.70
N GLY A 98 0.08 9.40 -0.68
CA GLY A 98 1.34 9.06 -1.33
C GLY A 98 1.24 9.00 -2.86
N ALA A 99 2.39 8.87 -3.52
CA ALA A 99 2.46 8.77 -4.97
C ALA A 99 1.81 7.47 -5.52
N TYR A 100 2.01 6.35 -4.83
CA TYR A 100 1.56 5.01 -5.24
C TYR A 100 0.65 4.31 -4.23
N THR A 101 0.51 4.86 -3.01
CA THR A 101 -0.36 4.36 -1.95
C THR A 101 -1.16 5.52 -1.35
N LEU A 102 -2.37 5.26 -0.87
CA LEU A 102 -3.22 6.30 -0.26
C LEU A 102 -2.59 6.91 1.01
N SER A 103 -1.95 6.08 1.84
CA SER A 103 -1.20 6.53 3.02
C SER A 103 0.22 6.00 2.97
N THR A 104 1.19 6.84 3.36
CA THR A 104 2.59 6.45 3.53
C THR A 104 2.85 6.10 5.00
N PRO A 105 3.81 5.20 5.30
CA PRO A 105 4.12 4.83 6.69
C PRO A 105 4.55 6.04 7.52
N PHE A 106 5.35 6.93 6.94
CA PHE A 106 5.76 8.17 7.62
C PHE A 106 4.59 9.12 7.93
N ALA A 107 3.61 9.22 7.03
CA ALA A 107 2.42 10.02 7.30
C ALA A 107 1.58 9.43 8.44
N LEU A 108 1.52 8.10 8.57
CA LEU A 108 0.81 7.43 9.67
C LEU A 108 1.49 7.71 11.02
N THR A 109 2.82 7.57 11.10
CA THR A 109 3.58 7.85 12.34
C THR A 109 3.52 9.32 12.73
N THR A 110 3.53 10.23 11.74
CA THR A 110 3.39 11.66 12.00
C THR A 110 2.02 11.99 12.60
N ARG A 111 0.94 11.37 12.10
CA ARG A 111 -0.41 11.56 12.66
C ARG A 111 -0.51 11.07 14.10
N SER A 112 0.07 9.92 14.43
CA SER A 112 0.08 9.42 15.81
C SER A 112 0.91 10.29 16.74
N ASN A 113 2.06 10.79 16.28
CA ASN A 113 2.91 11.70 17.05
C ASN A 113 2.22 13.04 17.34
N ILE A 114 1.58 13.65 16.33
CA ILE A 114 0.83 14.91 16.52
C ILE A 114 -0.30 14.72 17.53
N ARG A 115 -1.04 13.61 17.44
CA ARG A 115 -2.10 13.29 18.40
C ARG A 115 -1.56 13.23 19.82
N ARG A 116 -0.47 12.49 20.04
CA ARG A 116 0.18 12.35 21.35
C ARG A 116 0.65 13.71 21.92
N ILE A 117 1.24 14.56 21.08
CA ILE A 117 1.74 15.88 21.52
C ILE A 117 0.56 16.78 21.94
N ARG A 118 -0.56 16.75 21.23
CA ARG A 118 -1.77 17.51 21.60
C ARG A 118 -2.33 17.06 22.95
N GLU A 119 -2.45 15.75 23.17
CA GLU A 119 -2.92 15.19 24.44
C GLU A 119 -2.03 15.54 25.65
N LEU A 120 -0.76 15.87 25.43
CA LEU A 120 0.16 16.36 26.47
C LEU A 120 0.05 17.86 26.72
N SER A 121 -0.31 18.65 25.71
CA SER A 121 -0.44 20.10 25.82
C SER A 121 -1.75 20.54 26.46
N ASP A 122 -2.78 19.70 26.39
CA ASP A 122 -4.11 19.97 26.97
C ASP A 122 -4.18 19.62 28.48
N LYS A 123 -3.09 19.07 29.05
CA LYS A 123 -2.90 18.84 30.48
C LYS A 123 -2.09 19.98 31.09
#